data_AF-A0A936AZ37-F1
#
_entry.id   AF-A0A936AZ37-F1
#
_cell.length_a   1.000
_cell.length_b   1.000
_cell.length_c   1.000
_cell.angle_alpha   90.00
_cell.angle_beta   90.00
_cell.angle_gamma   90.00
#
_symmetry.space_group_name_H-M   'P 1'
#
loop_
_entity.id
_entity.type
_entity.pdbx_description
1 polymer ?
#
loop_
_entity_poly.entity_id
_entity_poly.type
_entity_poly.pdbx_seq_one_letter_code
_entity_poly.pdbx_strand_id
1 'polypeptide(L)'
;MTGGGIYSIGYMELSYSQILSNTAQVDGGGLQTGTDSDIDSTIIHHTTIAYNRAEDRGGGLYHDNDTVFSCLSTPDFEIKNSTVSHNYAGNMGEGFMLADKAKPART
;
A
#
# COMPACT_ATOMS: atom_id res chain seq x y z
N MET A 1 10.23 9.43 -6.39
CA MET A 1 10.52 8.46 -5.31
C MET A 1 9.21 8.04 -4.68
N THR A 2 9.02 6.75 -4.47
CA THR A 2 7.79 6.09 -4.00
C THR A 2 8.07 5.41 -2.66
N GLY A 3 7.08 5.30 -1.77
CA GLY A 3 7.27 4.67 -0.45
C GLY A 3 8.08 5.55 0.49
N GLY A 4 7.48 6.67 0.93
CA GLY A 4 8.19 7.72 1.67
C GLY A 4 8.74 7.26 3.03
N GLY A 5 8.06 6.31 3.69
CA GLY A 5 8.56 5.65 4.90
C GLY A 5 9.05 4.24 4.60
N ILE A 6 8.21 3.44 3.93
CA ILE A 6 8.51 2.05 3.58
C ILE A 6 8.16 1.81 2.11
N TYR A 7 9.06 1.12 1.41
CA TYR A 7 8.84 0.56 0.09
C TYR A 7 9.13 -0.94 0.16
N SER A 8 8.10 -1.77 0.03
CA SER A 8 8.23 -3.23 0.09
C SER A 8 7.77 -3.88 -1.21
N ILE A 9 8.53 -4.90 -1.65
CA ILE A 9 8.21 -5.77 -2.77
C ILE A 9 8.02 -7.18 -2.21
N GLY A 10 6.89 -7.83 -2.50
CA GLY A 10 6.58 -9.17 -2.02
C GLY A 10 5.90 -9.20 -0.64
N TYR A 11 6.23 -10.21 0.17
CA TYR A 11 5.64 -10.40 1.50
C TYR A 11 6.08 -9.32 2.51
N MET A 12 5.10 -8.72 3.18
CA MET A 12 5.32 -7.78 4.27
C MET A 12 4.27 -7.97 5.37
N GLU A 13 4.73 -8.04 6.62
CA GLU A 13 3.88 -7.97 7.81
C GLU A 13 4.30 -6.80 8.69
N LEU A 14 3.33 -5.96 9.06
CA LEU A 14 3.47 -4.89 10.03
C LEU A 14 2.52 -5.11 11.20
N SER A 15 3.07 -5.17 12.39
CA SER A 15 2.31 -5.38 13.61
C SER A 15 2.72 -4.36 14.67
N TYR A 16 1.75 -3.78 15.39
CA TYR A 16 1.99 -2.85 16.51
C TYR A 16 2.93 -1.68 16.18
N SER A 17 2.78 -1.11 14.98
CA SER A 17 3.73 -0.14 14.42
C SER A 17 3.10 1.24 14.20
N GLN A 18 3.95 2.25 13.92
CA GLN A 18 3.54 3.59 13.56
C GLN A 18 4.30 4.06 12.31
N ILE A 19 3.57 4.42 11.25
CA ILE A 19 4.09 5.04 10.03
C ILE A 19 3.56 6.46 9.97
N LEU A 20 4.38 7.42 10.40
CA LEU A 20 3.94 8.79 10.62
C LEU A 20 4.77 9.80 9.84
N SER A 21 4.11 10.81 9.27
CA SER A 21 4.76 12.01 8.72
C SER A 21 5.83 11.77 7.65
N ASN A 22 5.64 10.72 6.83
CA ASN A 22 6.53 10.45 5.71
C ASN A 22 6.04 11.11 4.43
N THR A 23 6.94 11.34 3.47
CA THR A 23 6.59 11.98 2.19
C THR A 23 7.21 11.23 1.01
N ALA A 24 6.39 10.95 0.00
CA ALA A 24 6.79 10.43 -1.30
C ALA A 24 6.47 11.44 -2.41
N GLN A 25 7.32 11.50 -3.44
CA GLN A 25 7.11 12.38 -4.60
C GLN A 25 6.14 11.79 -5.63
N VAL A 26 5.81 10.51 -5.52
CA VAL A 26 4.91 9.81 -6.45
C VAL A 26 3.83 9.14 -5.64
N ASP A 27 4.03 7.89 -5.22
CA ASP A 27 3.01 7.10 -4.52
C ASP A 27 3.47 6.62 -3.14
N GLY A 28 2.49 6.24 -2.31
CA GLY A 28 2.75 5.57 -1.04
C GLY A 28 3.49 6.48 -0.06
N GLY A 29 2.84 7.58 0.35
CA GLY A 29 3.48 8.61 1.17
C GLY A 29 4.03 8.05 2.47
N GLY A 30 3.27 7.16 3.11
CA GLY A 30 3.74 6.36 4.25
C GLY A 30 4.36 5.06 3.78
N LEU A 31 3.61 4.29 3.01
CA LEU A 31 3.95 2.94 2.62
C LEU A 31 3.59 2.69 1.16
N GLN A 32 4.51 2.11 0.41
CA GLN A 32 4.25 1.47 -0.87
C GLN A 32 4.44 -0.02 -0.72
N THR A 33 3.46 -0.81 -1.16
CA THR A 33 3.61 -2.25 -1.36
C THR A 33 3.06 -2.69 -2.71
N GLY A 34 3.32 -3.94 -3.06
CA GLY A 34 2.83 -4.52 -4.30
C GLY A 34 3.67 -4.06 -5.49
N THR A 35 4.29 -5.00 -6.19
CA THR A 35 4.97 -4.80 -7.47
C THR A 35 5.10 -6.15 -8.16
N ASP A 36 4.42 -6.37 -9.28
CA ASP A 36 4.63 -7.43 -10.30
C ASP A 36 5.36 -8.72 -9.83
N SER A 37 4.98 -9.23 -8.66
CA SER A 37 5.66 -10.33 -7.99
C SER A 37 4.63 -11.41 -7.73
N ASP A 38 5.01 -12.64 -8.04
CA ASP A 38 4.16 -13.82 -7.85
C ASP A 38 3.77 -14.05 -6.36
N ILE A 39 4.37 -13.31 -5.41
CA ILE A 39 4.15 -13.44 -3.97
C ILE A 39 4.01 -12.05 -3.32
N ASP A 40 3.03 -11.27 -3.74
CA ASP A 40 2.65 -10.04 -3.05
C ASP A 40 1.63 -10.33 -1.94
N SER A 41 2.06 -10.21 -0.68
CA SER A 41 1.16 -10.27 0.48
C SER A 41 1.49 -9.15 1.47
N THR A 42 0.52 -8.31 1.77
CA THR A 42 0.65 -7.21 2.73
C THR A 42 -0.31 -7.39 3.89
N ILE A 43 0.22 -7.60 5.10
CA ILE A 43 -0.56 -7.80 6.32
C ILE A 43 -0.22 -6.69 7.31
N ILE A 44 -1.22 -5.94 7.77
CA ILE A 44 -1.05 -4.81 8.69
C ILE A 44 -2.01 -4.90 9.87
N HIS A 45 -1.47 -5.08 11.07
CA HIS A 45 -2.21 -5.25 12.31
C HIS A 45 -1.80 -4.24 13.38
N HIS A 46 -2.77 -3.73 14.14
CA HIS A 46 -2.53 -2.85 15.30
C HIS A 46 -1.60 -1.66 14.99
N THR A 47 -1.69 -1.11 13.78
CA THR A 47 -0.74 -0.13 13.26
C THR A 47 -1.44 1.20 12.99
N THR A 48 -0.73 2.31 13.18
CA THR A 48 -1.21 3.65 12.81
C THR A 48 -0.42 4.17 11.61
N ILE A 49 -1.11 4.50 10.53
CA ILE A 49 -0.57 5.14 9.33
C ILE A 49 -1.18 6.53 9.22
N ALA A 50 -0.45 7.57 9.60
CA ALA A 50 -1.02 8.91 9.67
C ALA A 50 -0.07 10.04 9.29
N TYR A 51 -0.65 11.16 8.83
CA TYR A 51 0.09 12.37 8.47
C TYR A 51 1.10 12.19 7.34
N ASN A 52 0.95 11.12 6.54
CA ASN A 52 1.85 10.87 5.42
C ASN A 52 1.34 11.56 4.14
N ARG A 53 2.27 11.87 3.23
CA ARG A 53 2.01 12.64 2.01
C ARG A 53 2.57 11.95 0.76
N ALA A 54 1.74 11.80 -0.26
CA ALA A 54 2.15 11.45 -1.62
C ALA A 54 1.73 12.59 -2.57
N GLU A 55 2.53 12.88 -3.59
CA GLU A 55 2.14 13.90 -4.58
C GLU A 55 1.19 13.36 -5.66
N ASP A 56 1.13 12.03 -5.89
CA ASP A 56 0.14 11.40 -6.78
C ASP A 56 -0.85 10.55 -5.96
N ARG A 57 -0.47 9.34 -5.50
CA ARG A 57 -1.46 8.39 -4.96
C ARG A 57 -1.09 7.75 -3.62
N GLY A 58 -2.12 7.35 -2.87
CA GLY A 58 -1.95 6.56 -1.65
C GLY A 58 -1.15 7.32 -0.59
N GLY A 59 -1.71 8.42 -0.09
CA GLY A 59 -1.00 9.32 0.82
C GLY A 59 -0.49 8.60 2.07
N GLY A 60 -1.30 7.70 2.62
CA GLY A 60 -0.89 6.80 3.70
C GLY A 60 -0.24 5.54 3.16
N LEU A 61 -0.98 4.81 2.32
CA LEU A 61 -0.53 3.56 1.74
C LEU A 61 -0.98 3.45 0.27
N TYR A 62 -0.07 3.06 -0.61
CA TYR A 62 -0.39 2.63 -1.96
C TYR A 62 0.01 1.17 -2.14
N HIS A 63 -0.93 0.35 -2.61
CA HIS A 63 -0.69 -1.04 -2.95
C HIS A 63 -0.92 -1.23 -4.45
N ASP A 64 0.15 -1.53 -5.20
CA ASP A 64 0.08 -1.89 -6.62
C ASP A 64 -0.22 -3.38 -6.74
N ASN A 65 -1.46 -3.75 -7.07
CA ASN A 65 -1.80 -5.16 -7.23
C ASN A 65 -1.90 -5.56 -8.71
N ASP A 66 -1.16 -6.61 -9.05
CA ASP A 66 -1.39 -7.42 -10.24
C ASP A 66 -2.00 -8.76 -9.79
N THR A 67 -3.16 -8.69 -9.13
CA THR A 67 -3.77 -9.90 -8.54
C THR A 67 -4.36 -10.80 -9.62
N VAL A 68 -3.52 -11.67 -10.18
CA VAL A 68 -3.96 -12.79 -11.03
C VAL A 68 -3.96 -14.13 -10.26
N PHE A 69 -3.40 -14.22 -9.04
CA PHE A 69 -3.23 -15.50 -8.35
C PHE A 69 -3.68 -15.52 -6.88
N SER A 70 -4.98 -15.72 -6.65
CA SER A 70 -5.54 -16.05 -5.32
C SER A 70 -5.52 -17.56 -5.04
N CYS A 71 -4.37 -18.23 -5.22
CA CYS A 71 -4.27 -19.70 -5.02
C CYS A 71 -3.71 -20.08 -3.63
N LEU A 72 -3.34 -19.10 -2.80
CA LEU A 72 -2.86 -19.33 -1.44
C LEU A 72 -3.98 -19.08 -0.43
N SER A 73 -4.00 -19.85 0.65
CA SER A 73 -4.98 -19.76 1.74
C SER A 73 -4.74 -18.58 2.70
N THR A 74 -3.90 -17.63 2.30
CA THR A 74 -3.59 -16.39 3.04
C THR A 74 -4.14 -15.18 2.29
N PRO A 75 -4.56 -14.11 2.99
CA PRO A 75 -4.97 -12.88 2.32
C PRO A 75 -3.78 -12.20 1.64
N ASP A 76 -3.96 -11.81 0.38
CA ASP A 76 -2.97 -11.04 -0.41
C ASP A 76 -2.82 -9.61 0.14
N PHE A 77 -3.89 -9.06 0.72
CA PHE A 77 -3.87 -7.75 1.36
C PHE A 77 -4.82 -7.70 2.56
N GLU A 78 -4.32 -7.32 3.72
CA GLU A 78 -5.09 -7.25 4.96
C GLU A 78 -4.67 -6.06 5.83
N ILE A 79 -5.66 -5.28 6.28
CA ILE A 79 -5.49 -4.29 7.35
C ILE A 79 -6.54 -4.57 8.43
N LYS A 80 -6.11 -4.90 9.65
CA LYS A 80 -7.00 -5.09 10.81
C LYS A 80 -6.52 -4.32 12.03
N ASN A 81 -7.48 -3.91 12.88
CA ASN A 81 -7.24 -3.19 14.13
C ASN A 81 -6.28 -2.01 13.99
N SER A 82 -6.28 -1.37 12.84
CA SER A 82 -5.31 -0.35 12.45
C SER A 82 -6.05 0.93 12.07
N THR A 83 -5.35 2.05 12.17
CA THR A 83 -5.88 3.37 11.83
C THR A 83 -5.11 3.95 10.66
N VAL A 84 -5.81 4.32 9.59
CA VAL A 84 -5.26 5.11 8.48
C VAL A 84 -5.96 6.45 8.47
N SER A 85 -5.26 7.53 8.84
CA SER A 85 -5.91 8.84 9.04
C SER A 85 -5.00 10.01 8.70
N HIS A 86 -5.58 11.16 8.34
CA HIS A 86 -4.84 12.41 8.11
C HIS A 86 -3.70 12.29 7.08
N ASN A 87 -3.81 11.37 6.13
CA ASN A 87 -2.85 11.26 5.05
C ASN A 87 -3.33 12.06 3.84
N TYR A 88 -2.41 12.47 2.97
CA TYR A 88 -2.69 13.29 1.80
C TYR A 88 -2.11 12.68 0.53
N ALA A 89 -2.92 12.59 -0.52
CA ALA A 89 -2.48 12.28 -1.87
C ALA A 89 -2.90 13.45 -2.77
N GLY A 90 -2.03 13.88 -3.70
CA GLY A 90 -2.37 14.97 -4.61
C GLY A 90 -3.47 14.61 -5.62
N ASN A 91 -3.71 13.32 -5.84
CA ASN A 91 -4.66 12.83 -6.84
C ASN A 91 -5.67 11.82 -6.28
N MET A 92 -5.24 10.62 -5.87
CA MET A 92 -6.15 9.54 -5.46
C MET A 92 -5.69 8.80 -4.21
N GLY A 93 -6.66 8.34 -3.41
CA GLY A 93 -6.39 7.53 -2.22
C GLY A 93 -5.63 8.32 -1.15
N GLU A 94 -6.20 9.45 -0.69
CA GLU A 94 -5.62 10.30 0.37
C GLU A 94 -5.12 9.47 1.56
N GLY A 95 -5.97 8.57 2.07
CA GLY A 95 -5.60 7.58 3.08
C GLY A 95 -4.89 6.37 2.50
N PHE A 96 -5.54 5.70 1.54
CA PHE A 96 -5.15 4.40 1.03
C PHE A 96 -5.61 4.23 -0.43
N MET A 97 -4.81 3.56 -1.25
CA MET A 97 -5.16 3.17 -2.61
C MET A 97 -4.78 1.71 -2.91
N LEU A 98 -5.71 0.98 -3.53
CA LEU A 98 -5.48 -0.28 -4.23
C LEU A 98 -5.50 0.01 -5.72
N ALA A 99 -4.44 -0.33 -6.45
CA ALA A 99 -4.37 -0.10 -7.89
C ALA A 99 -4.29 -1.42 -8.66
N ASP A 100 -5.35 -1.75 -9.38
CA ASP A 100 -5.42 -2.93 -10.25
C ASP A 100 -4.78 -2.62 -11.61
N LYS A 101 -3.82 -3.43 -12.06
CA LYS A 101 -3.34 -3.36 -13.44
C LYS A 101 -4.43 -3.92 -14.36
N ALA A 102 -4.94 -3.08 -15.26
CA ALA A 102 -5.90 -3.49 -16.28
C ALA A 102 -5.42 -4.78 -16.97
N LYS A 103 -6.19 -5.87 -16.81
CA LYS A 103 -5.91 -7.17 -17.45
C LYS A 103 -5.57 -6.95 -18.93
N PRO A 104 -4.47 -7.53 -19.46
CA PRO A 104 -4.28 -7.54 -20.90
C PRO A 104 -5.50 -8.19 -21.55
N ALA A 105 -6.09 -7.52 -22.54
CA ALA A 105 -7.22 -8.06 -23.28
C ALA A 105 -6.85 -9.45 -23.79
N ARG A 106 -7.60 -10.49 -23.38
CA ARG A 106 -7.47 -11.83 -23.97
C ARG A 106 -7.75 -11.70 -25.47
N THR A 107 -6.73 -11.90 -26.29
CA THR A 107 -6.86 -12.18 -27.72
C THR A 107 -7.32 -13.62 -27.93
#